data_AF-A0A6N8HSS2-F1
#
_entry.id   AF-A0A6N8HSS2-F1
#
_cell.length_a   1.000
_cell.length_b   1.000
_cell.length_c   1.000
_cell.angle_alpha   90.00
_cell.angle_beta   90.00
_cell.angle_gamma   90.00
#
_symmetry.space_group_name_H-M   'P 1'
#
loop_
_entity.id
_entity.type
_entity.pdbx_description
1 polymer ?
#
loop_
_entity_poly.entity_id
_entity_poly.type
_entity_poly.pdbx_seq_one_letter_code
_entity_poly.pdbx_strand_id
1 'polypeptide(L)' 'MMTINITSVNVRYAEGAADSVQVHFSAYDDQRTINVNGYIPLTAAEYEGNESLSALEGLVRQEVSSKIKAA' A
#
# COMPACT_ATOMS: atom_id res chain seq x y z
N MET A 1 14.41 10.13 1.51
CA MET A 1 13.40 9.35 0.77
C MET A 1 12.71 8.42 1.76
N MET A 2 11.48 7.97 1.51
CA MET A 2 10.85 6.95 2.38
C MET A 2 10.98 5.59 1.73
N THR A 3 11.56 4.64 2.47
CA THR A 3 11.57 3.23 2.10
C THR A 3 10.25 2.62 2.52
N ILE A 4 9.53 2.02 1.58
CA ILE A 4 8.24 1.34 1.80
C ILE A 4 8.52 -0.16 1.71
N ASN A 5 8.00 -0.91 2.67
CA ASN A 5 8.07 -2.36 2.70
C ASN A 5 6.66 -2.92 2.86
N ILE A 6 6.16 -3.60 1.82
CA ILE A 6 4.90 -4.33 1.91
C ILE A 6 5.10 -5.54 2.81
N THR A 7 4.26 -5.64 3.84
CA THR A 7 4.33 -6.72 4.83
C THR A 7 3.32 -7.82 4.55
N SER A 8 2.15 -7.46 4.01
CA SER A 8 1.09 -8.39 3.66
C SER A 8 0.14 -7.75 2.66
N VAL A 9 -0.40 -8.56 1.75
CA VAL A 9 -1.48 -8.18 0.85
C VAL A 9 -2.64 -9.13 1.12
N ASN A 10 -3.72 -8.61 1.68
CA ASN A 10 -4.93 -9.38 1.95
C ASN A 10 -5.93 -9.10 0.83
N VAL A 11 -6.20 -10.09 0.00
CA VAL A 11 -7.23 -10.01 -1.05
C VAL A 11 -8.42 -10.85 -0.61
N ARG A 12 -9.58 -10.23 -0.49
CA ARG A 12 -10.85 -10.91 -0.33
C ARG A 12 -11.48 -11.06 -1.69
N TYR A 13 -11.84 -12.30 -2.04
CA TYR A 13 -12.59 -12.59 -3.26
C TYR A 13 -14.06 -12.84 -2.93
N ALA A 14 -14.97 -12.29 -3.70
CA ALA A 14 -16.41 -12.59 -3.67
C ALA A 14 -16.89 -12.87 -5.09
N GLU A 15 -17.71 -13.92 -5.26
CA GLU A 15 -18.29 -14.31 -6.56
C GLU A 15 -17.26 -14.52 -7.70
N GLY A 16 -16.02 -14.88 -7.35
CA GLY A 16 -14.93 -15.12 -8.31
C GLY A 16 -14.14 -13.88 -8.72
N ALA A 17 -14.46 -12.70 -8.20
CA ALA A 17 -13.72 -11.46 -8.40
C ALA A 17 -13.11 -10.95 -7.08
N ALA A 18 -12.05 -10.13 -7.18
CA ALA A 18 -11.55 -9.42 -6.00
C ALA A 18 -12.63 -8.43 -5.53
N ASP A 19 -12.99 -8.49 -4.25
CA ASP A 19 -14.01 -7.65 -3.61
C ASP A 19 -13.35 -6.50 -2.83
N SER A 20 -12.32 -6.83 -2.06
CA SER A 20 -11.56 -5.86 -1.28
C SER A 20 -10.11 -6.28 -1.14
N VAL A 21 -9.20 -5.31 -1.29
CA VAL A 21 -7.77 -5.51 -1.17
C VAL A 21 -7.22 -4.61 -0.08
N GLN A 22 -6.42 -5.16 0.83
CA GLN A 22 -5.74 -4.41 1.88
C GLN A 22 -4.25 -4.67 1.79
N VAL A 23 -3.50 -3.62 1.46
CA VAL A 23 -2.04 -3.67 1.38
C VAL A 23 -1.47 -3.12 2.67
N HIS A 24 -0.93 -4.00 3.51
CA HIS A 24 -0.26 -3.63 4.75
C HIS A 24 1.20 -3.30 4.48
N PHE A 25 1.67 -2.21 5.07
CA PHE A 25 3.02 -1.72 4.85
C PHE A 25 3.63 -1.18 6.13
N SER A 26 4.96 -1.22 6.15
CA SER A 26 5.80 -0.42 7.04
C SER A 26 6.67 0.49 6.19
N ALA A 27 6.94 1.69 6.68
CA ALA A 27 7.77 2.67 5.99
C ALA A 27 8.65 3.42 6.98
N TYR A 28 9.83 3.81 6.52
CA TYR A 28 10.76 4.61 7.30
C TYR A 28 11.50 5.59 6.41
N ASP A 29 11.88 6.74 6.96
CA ASP A 29 12.82 7.63 6.29
C ASP A 29 14.24 7.04 6.33
N ASP A 30 15.12 7.53 5.47
CA ASP A 30 16.49 7.02 5.36
C ASP A 30 17.27 7.05 6.69
N GLN A 31 16.99 8.03 7.58
CA GLN A 31 17.61 8.13 8.89
C GLN A 31 16.88 7.33 9.98
N ARG A 32 15.76 6.67 9.64
CA ARG A 32 14.88 5.90 10.55
C ARG A 32 14.38 6.68 11.76
N THR A 33 14.29 7.99 11.62
CA THR A 33 13.76 8.91 12.64
C THR A 33 12.24 8.97 12.63
N ILE A 34 11.64 8.67 11.48
CA ILE A 34 10.20 8.61 11.22
C ILE A 34 9.87 7.19 10.79
N ASN A 35 8.88 6.60 11.47
CA ASN A 35 8.37 5.27 11.17
C ASN A 35 6.86 5.35 10.97
N VAL A 36 6.37 4.85 9.84
CA VAL A 36 4.95 4.84 9.48
C VAL A 36 4.54 3.39 9.27
N ASN A 37 3.44 2.99 9.91
CA ASN A 37 2.86 1.66 9.74
C ASN A 37 1.39 1.83 9.45
N GLY A 38 0.84 1.00 8.56
CA GLY A 38 -0.57 1.07 8.24
C GLY A 38 -0.98 0.08 7.16
N TYR A 39 -2.18 0.32 6.63
CA TYR A 39 -2.67 -0.35 5.46
C TYR A 39 -3.32 0.66 4.52
N ILE A 40 -3.23 0.38 3.22
CA ILE A 40 -3.98 1.09 2.19
C ILE A 40 -5.04 0.13 1.66
N PRO A 41 -6.34 0.46 1.83
CA PRO A 41 -7.40 -0.25 1.12
C PRO A 41 -7.35 0.13 -0.36
N LEU A 42 -7.38 -0.88 -1.23
CA LEU A 42 -7.51 -0.71 -2.68
C LEU A 42 -8.84 -1.32 -3.13
N THR A 43 -9.46 -0.68 -4.12
CA THR A 43 -10.57 -1.28 -4.84
C THR A 43 -10.06 -2.39 -5.76
N ALA A 44 -10.96 -3.29 -6.18
CA ALA A 44 -10.63 -4.35 -7.14
C ALA A 44 -10.00 -3.79 -8.42
N ALA A 45 -10.54 -2.69 -8.94
CA ALA A 45 -10.07 -2.03 -10.15
C ALA A 45 -8.67 -1.40 -9.99
N GLU A 46 -8.31 -0.93 -8.78
CA GLU A 46 -6.97 -0.40 -8.51
C GLU A 46 -5.93 -1.51 -8.36
N TYR A 47 -6.36 -2.68 -7.89
CA TYR A 47 -5.51 -3.86 -7.75
C TYR A 47 -5.30 -4.57 -9.08
N GLU A 48 -6.34 -4.72 -9.90
CA GLU A 48 -6.25 -5.32 -11.25
C GLU A 48 -5.30 -4.51 -12.14
N GLY A 49 -4.23 -5.17 -12.64
CA GLY A 49 -3.16 -4.55 -13.41
C GLY A 49 -2.00 -4.02 -12.57
N ASN A 50 -2.14 -3.99 -11.24
CA ASN A 50 -1.11 -3.60 -10.28
C ASN A 50 -0.77 -4.73 -9.29
N GLU A 51 -1.08 -5.99 -9.61
CA GLU A 51 -0.90 -7.10 -8.65
C GLU A 51 0.56 -7.35 -8.27
N SER A 52 1.52 -6.83 -9.04
CA SER A 52 2.95 -6.96 -8.74
C SER A 52 3.33 -6.15 -7.49
N LEU A 53 4.21 -6.70 -6.66
CA LEU A 53 4.73 -6.03 -5.45
C LEU A 53 5.28 -4.62 -5.75
N SER A 54 6.03 -4.46 -6.84
CA SER A 54 6.61 -3.16 -7.22
C SER A 54 5.54 -2.12 -7.57
N ALA A 55 4.43 -2.54 -8.21
CA ALA A 55 3.32 -1.64 -8.51
C ALA A 55 2.58 -1.23 -7.23
N LEU A 56 2.30 -2.19 -6.34
CA LEU A 56 1.71 -1.92 -5.04
C LEU A 56 2.59 -0.99 -4.18
N GLU A 57 3.92 -1.16 -4.20
CA GLU A 57 4.84 -0.27 -3.49
C GLU A 57 4.76 1.16 -4.01
N GLY A 58 4.60 1.32 -5.33
CA GLY A 58 4.38 2.62 -5.98
C GLY A 58 3.10 3.28 -5.49
N LEU A 59 1.98 2.54 -5.51
CA LEU A 59 0.67 3.02 -5.04
C LEU A 59 0.72 3.42 -3.56
N VAL A 60 1.25 2.55 -2.70
CA VAL A 60 1.37 2.81 -1.27
C VAL A 60 2.27 4.03 -1.01
N ARG A 61 3.40 4.17 -1.71
CA ARG A 61 4.28 5.34 -1.57
C ARG A 61 3.55 6.64 -1.92
N GLN A 62 2.79 6.65 -3.01
CA GLN A 62 2.03 7.81 -3.45
C GLN A 62 0.97 8.20 -2.42
N GLU A 63 0.19 7.23 -1.94
CA GLU A 63 -0.85 7.43 -0.93
C GLU A 63 -0.29 7.93 0.40
N VAL A 64 0.78 7.31 0.89
CA VAL A 64 1.46 7.72 2.13
C VAL A 64 2.02 9.13 2.00
N SER A 65 2.66 9.45 0.88
CA SER A 65 3.21 10.79 0.62
C SER A 65 2.10 11.85 0.55
N SER A 66 0.94 11.50 -0.01
CA SER A 66 -0.24 12.38 -0.06
C SER A 66 -0.78 12.66 1.33
N LYS A 67 -0.98 11.62 2.16
CA LYS A 67 -1.51 11.75 3.53
C LYS A 67 -0.58 12.54 4.45
N ILE A 68 0.75 12.34 4.34
CA ILE A 68 1.72 13.08 5.17
C ILE A 68 1.78 14.56 4.78
N LYS A 69 1.63 14.90 3.49
CA LYS A 69 1.56 16.32 3.07
C LYS A 69 0.27 17.01 3.50
N ALA A 70 -0.79 16.24 3.72
CA ALA A 70 -2.10 16.74 4.15
C ALA A 70 -2.24 16.85 5.68
N ALA A 71 -1.28 16.33 6.45
CA ALA A 71 -1.22 16.37 7.90
C ALA A 71 -0.41 17.56 8.40
#